data_AF-A0A848VQV3-F1
#
_entry.id   AF-A0A848VQV3-F1
#
_cell.length_a   1.000
_cell.length_b   1.000
_cell.length_c   1.000
_cell.angle_alpha   90.00
_cell.angle_beta   90.00
_cell.angle_gamma   90.00
#
_symmetry.space_group_name_H-M   'P 1'
#
loop_
_entity.id
_entity.type
_entity.pdbx_description
1 polymer ?
#
loop_
_entity_poly.entity_id
_entity_poly.type
_entity_poly.pdbx_seq_one_letter_code
_entity_poly.pdbx_strand_id
1 'polypeptide(L)'
;MPKRAFRFIPALVLATLFAGSATAQTTIPSEYRGEEASIARGILDGNLIETNFRNHGELARWNDLPWGVWPRGIGGRHIDGIGIIVAGRVPGERAKWPAFGGRADTLVNPVILTYRDAGKKLGPDGALWGWIPLPGFHNPTRINTLGQVEPTPALSDDPTSWPQFWPDRLDNPDDPGWAGQWNGAFGRGVFNADLESYYVMDDFSDKEYQIDPETGQPNSAYGVFYADPADSTKGGLGLENRVRIFQWANLLAEDTAFILYRLANTSPTEYRFNFAGDQGIFFAQVMDYGLGNEEGDENAAFDPQQDVTFAFDQDGIGQRQDGTLYDLGYTGFAFLESPSRGADGLDNDEDGIVDEQRFSGEGQLILGQSAIADYVNANYDMTNFVRFNGPLEERPAYEAGAWWTGDENLDWVGYTDDNGNGSWDPGELLNNDVGRDGKGPFDLFYPG
;
A
#
# COMPACT_ATOMS: atom_id res chain seq x y z
N MET A 1 13.01 -56.38 50.19
CA MET A 1 11.98 -55.51 50.81
C MET A 1 12.68 -54.29 51.38
N PRO A 2 12.23 -53.04 51.18
CA PRO A 2 11.31 -52.54 50.14
C PRO A 2 12.00 -51.56 49.17
N LYS A 3 11.63 -51.66 47.89
CA LYS A 3 11.79 -50.63 46.87
C LYS A 3 10.91 -49.43 47.26
N ARG A 4 11.48 -48.23 47.42
CA ARG A 4 10.71 -46.99 47.48
C ARG A 4 10.54 -46.46 46.06
N ALA A 5 9.30 -46.53 45.57
CA ALA A 5 8.89 -45.91 44.32
C ALA A 5 8.82 -44.39 44.53
N PHE A 6 9.68 -43.63 43.84
CA PHE A 6 9.43 -42.21 43.59
C PHE A 6 8.63 -42.12 42.29
N ARG A 7 7.36 -41.74 42.42
CA ARG A 7 6.52 -41.33 41.30
C ARG A 7 7.03 -39.97 40.82
N PHE A 8 7.61 -39.92 39.62
CA PHE A 8 7.77 -38.67 38.89
C PHE A 8 6.37 -38.22 38.46
N ILE A 9 5.90 -37.12 39.04
CA ILE A 9 4.77 -36.36 38.51
C ILE A 9 5.39 -35.43 37.46
N PRO A 10 5.06 -35.53 36.16
CA PRO A 10 5.48 -34.52 35.21
C PRO A 10 4.70 -33.25 35.54
N ALA A 11 5.42 -32.21 35.97
CA ALA A 11 4.89 -30.87 36.05
C ALA A 11 4.54 -30.44 34.62
N LEU A 12 3.24 -30.41 34.32
CA LEU A 12 2.70 -29.80 33.12
C LEU A 12 3.02 -28.30 33.20
N VAL A 13 4.11 -27.88 32.59
CA VAL A 13 4.39 -26.46 32.34
C VAL A 13 3.37 -26.04 31.28
N LEU A 14 2.26 -25.49 31.74
CA LEU A 14 1.29 -24.82 30.90
C LEU A 14 1.97 -23.55 30.38
N ALA A 15 2.62 -23.65 29.24
CA ALA A 15 3.04 -22.48 28.47
C ALA A 15 1.77 -21.78 28.01
N THR A 16 1.35 -20.76 28.77
CA THR A 16 0.36 -19.80 28.32
C THR A 16 0.97 -19.04 27.14
N LEU A 17 0.69 -19.53 25.93
CA LEU A 17 0.79 -18.76 24.71
C LEU A 17 -0.17 -17.58 24.87
N PHE A 18 0.38 -16.42 25.24
CA PHE A 18 -0.28 -15.16 24.97
C PHE A 18 -0.29 -15.01 23.44
N ALA A 19 -1.36 -15.47 22.81
CA ALA A 19 -1.77 -14.92 21.53
C ALA A 19 -2.12 -13.46 21.80
N GLY A 20 -1.12 -12.59 21.66
CA GLY A 20 -1.36 -11.15 21.60
C GLY A 20 -2.22 -10.92 20.37
N SER A 21 -3.48 -10.55 20.57
CA SER A 21 -4.24 -9.91 19.52
C SER A 21 -3.45 -8.68 19.09
N ALA A 22 -2.79 -8.75 17.93
CA ALA A 22 -2.21 -7.59 17.30
C ALA A 22 -3.37 -6.72 16.83
N THR A 23 -3.94 -5.91 17.73
CA THR A 23 -4.57 -4.67 17.29
C THR A 23 -3.47 -3.93 16.54
N ALA A 24 -3.71 -3.57 15.28
CA ALA A 24 -2.83 -2.67 14.55
C ALA A 24 -2.79 -1.34 15.30
N GLN A 25 -1.90 -1.23 16.28
CA GLN A 25 -1.75 -0.05 17.10
C GLN A 25 -0.93 0.92 16.26
N THR A 26 -1.55 2.01 15.82
CA THR A 26 -0.79 3.11 15.22
C THR A 26 0.19 3.62 16.27
N THR A 27 1.45 3.74 15.89
CA THR A 27 2.51 4.36 16.69
C THR A 27 2.37 5.88 16.75
N ILE A 28 1.46 6.46 15.95
CA ILE A 28 1.22 7.89 15.89
C ILE A 28 0.34 8.29 17.08
N PRO A 29 0.74 9.31 17.86
CA PRO A 29 -0.07 9.78 18.97
C PRO A 29 -1.47 10.25 18.54
N SER A 30 -2.47 9.96 19.36
CA SER A 30 -3.88 10.21 19.05
C SER A 30 -4.26 11.68 18.94
N GLU A 31 -3.36 12.63 19.19
CA GLU A 31 -3.55 14.06 18.96
C GLU A 31 -3.27 14.49 17.52
N TYR A 32 -2.52 13.69 16.75
CA TYR A 32 -2.27 13.99 15.33
C TYR A 32 -3.54 13.70 14.53
N ARG A 33 -3.96 14.69 13.74
CA ARG A 33 -5.16 14.68 12.91
C ARG A 33 -4.86 15.36 11.59
N GLY A 34 -5.55 14.95 10.54
CA GLY A 34 -5.46 15.59 9.24
C GLY A 34 -5.73 17.10 9.35
N GLU A 35 -4.83 17.90 8.77
CA GLU A 35 -4.98 19.35 8.66
C GLU A 35 -4.89 19.79 7.20
N GLU A 36 -5.89 20.52 6.68
CA GLU A 36 -5.85 21.04 5.30
C GLU A 36 -4.63 21.93 5.04
N ALA A 37 -4.15 22.65 6.06
CA ALA A 37 -2.94 23.47 5.97
C ALA A 37 -1.66 22.64 5.75
N SER A 38 -1.71 21.33 6.00
CA SER A 38 -0.63 20.38 5.74
C SER A 38 -0.66 19.80 4.32
N ILE A 39 -1.61 20.20 3.47
CA ILE A 39 -1.63 19.80 2.06
C ILE A 39 -0.44 20.43 1.34
N ALA A 40 0.42 19.56 0.81
CA ALA A 40 1.62 19.92 0.08
C ALA A 40 1.64 19.19 -1.27
N ARG A 41 2.24 19.85 -2.25
CA ARG A 41 2.44 19.33 -3.61
C ARG A 41 3.91 18.95 -3.80
N GLY A 42 4.16 17.78 -4.36
CA GLY A 42 5.51 17.31 -4.70
C GLY A 42 5.61 16.87 -6.15
N ILE A 43 6.83 16.61 -6.58
CA ILE A 43 7.18 16.00 -7.87
C ILE A 43 7.86 14.66 -7.58
N LEU A 44 7.54 13.66 -8.39
CA LEU A 44 8.23 12.38 -8.46
C LEU A 44 8.97 12.32 -9.80
N ASP A 45 10.29 12.19 -9.74
CA ASP A 45 11.18 12.18 -10.88
C ASP A 45 12.43 11.31 -10.64
N GLY A 46 12.29 10.27 -9.81
CA GLY A 46 13.36 9.33 -9.49
C GLY A 46 13.74 8.38 -10.63
N ASN A 47 12.86 8.20 -11.63
CA ASN A 47 13.11 7.34 -12.80
C ASN A 47 12.54 7.92 -14.11
N LEU A 48 12.09 7.08 -15.05
CA LEU A 48 11.51 7.53 -16.31
C LEU A 48 10.04 7.97 -16.16
N ILE A 49 9.40 7.77 -15.01
CA ILE A 49 8.09 8.36 -14.74
C ILE A 49 8.29 9.73 -14.07
N GLU A 50 7.66 10.76 -14.64
CA GLU A 50 7.65 12.12 -14.08
C GLU A 50 6.22 12.57 -13.78
N THR A 51 5.87 12.80 -12.53
CA THR A 51 4.51 13.22 -12.16
C THR A 51 4.47 14.13 -10.94
N ASN A 52 3.46 15.00 -10.84
CA ASN A 52 3.17 15.66 -9.57
C ASN A 52 2.31 14.77 -8.68
N PHE A 53 2.34 15.03 -7.37
CA PHE A 53 1.44 14.38 -6.42
C PHE A 53 1.16 15.30 -5.23
N ARG A 54 0.18 14.92 -4.42
CA ARG A 54 -0.16 15.60 -3.18
C ARG A 54 -0.30 14.58 -2.06
N ASN A 55 0.07 14.98 -0.85
CA ASN A 55 0.02 14.13 0.36
C ASN A 55 -1.40 13.85 0.88
N HIS A 56 -2.43 13.98 0.06
CA HIS A 56 -3.81 13.56 0.33
C HIS A 56 -4.28 12.44 -0.61
N GLY A 57 -3.34 11.72 -1.23
CA GLY A 57 -3.64 10.55 -2.07
C GLY A 57 -4.01 10.87 -3.52
N GLU A 58 -3.61 12.04 -4.03
CA GLU A 58 -3.76 12.40 -5.45
C GLU A 58 -2.40 12.39 -6.16
N LEU A 59 -2.32 11.70 -7.29
CA LEU A 59 -1.15 11.70 -8.18
C LEU A 59 -1.58 12.15 -9.57
N ALA A 60 -0.73 12.93 -10.23
CA ALA A 60 -1.04 13.70 -11.43
C ALA A 60 -2.27 14.62 -11.26
N ARG A 61 -2.32 15.70 -12.03
CA ARG A 61 -3.50 16.56 -12.08
C ARG A 61 -3.53 17.34 -13.38
N TRP A 62 -4.65 17.27 -14.09
CA TRP A 62 -4.91 18.06 -15.29
C TRP A 62 -4.62 19.56 -15.02
N ASN A 63 -3.97 20.22 -15.98
CA ASN A 63 -3.46 21.59 -15.85
C ASN A 63 -2.44 21.85 -14.73
N ASP A 64 -1.82 20.80 -14.19
CA ASP A 64 -0.67 20.91 -13.29
C ASP A 64 0.47 20.03 -13.80
N LEU A 65 1.53 20.66 -14.33
CA LEU A 65 2.68 19.95 -14.87
C LEU A 65 3.57 19.38 -13.76
N PRO A 66 4.09 18.15 -13.88
CA PRO A 66 3.99 17.23 -15.01
C PRO A 66 2.76 16.31 -14.90
N TRP A 67 2.20 15.91 -16.05
CA TRP A 67 0.97 15.12 -16.19
C TRP A 67 1.25 13.62 -16.36
N GLY A 68 1.90 13.01 -15.37
CA GLY A 68 2.27 11.59 -15.40
C GLY A 68 2.94 11.19 -16.71
N VAL A 69 4.12 11.74 -16.98
CA VAL A 69 4.81 11.59 -18.26
C VAL A 69 5.74 10.40 -18.22
N TRP A 70 5.73 9.61 -19.29
CA TRP A 70 6.71 8.55 -19.52
C TRP A 70 7.10 8.46 -21.02
N PRO A 71 8.40 8.30 -21.36
CA PRO A 71 9.54 8.51 -20.47
C PRO A 71 9.73 10.00 -20.16
N ARG A 72 10.28 10.30 -18.99
CA ARG A 72 10.58 11.66 -18.52
C ARG A 72 11.35 12.43 -19.59
N GLY A 73 10.94 13.67 -19.82
CA GLY A 73 11.55 14.54 -20.84
C GLY A 73 11.01 14.35 -22.27
N ILE A 74 10.17 13.35 -22.54
CA ILE A 74 9.45 13.25 -23.82
C ILE A 74 8.43 14.38 -24.01
N GLY A 75 8.02 15.04 -22.91
CA GLY A 75 6.95 16.03 -22.90
C GLY A 75 5.58 15.38 -23.08
N GLY A 76 4.59 16.17 -23.49
CA GLY A 76 3.24 15.64 -23.67
C GLY A 76 2.58 15.26 -22.35
N ARG A 77 1.74 14.23 -22.39
CA ARG A 77 0.80 13.86 -21.33
C ARG A 77 0.47 12.37 -21.41
N HIS A 78 0.32 11.69 -20.27
CA HIS A 78 -0.27 10.35 -20.23
C HIS A 78 -1.36 10.21 -19.16
N ILE A 79 -1.23 10.90 -18.03
CA ILE A 79 -2.18 10.79 -16.91
C ILE A 79 -2.62 12.18 -16.42
N ASP A 80 -3.93 12.41 -16.41
CA ASP A 80 -4.60 13.64 -15.96
C ASP A 80 -5.03 13.61 -14.50
N GLY A 81 -4.98 12.45 -13.86
CA GLY A 81 -5.17 12.35 -12.43
C GLY A 81 -5.43 10.93 -11.95
N ILE A 82 -5.03 10.69 -10.71
CA ILE A 82 -5.21 9.44 -10.00
C ILE A 82 -5.73 9.79 -8.61
N GLY A 83 -6.83 9.16 -8.22
CA GLY A 83 -7.40 9.31 -6.89
C GLY A 83 -7.52 7.95 -6.22
N ILE A 84 -7.19 7.89 -4.93
CA ILE A 84 -7.45 6.71 -4.12
C ILE A 84 -8.82 6.79 -3.46
N ILE A 85 -9.53 5.67 -3.47
CA ILE A 85 -10.88 5.57 -2.93
C ILE A 85 -10.89 4.46 -1.90
N VAL A 86 -11.39 4.77 -0.71
CA VAL A 86 -11.83 3.76 0.24
C VAL A 86 -13.31 3.98 0.51
N ALA A 87 -14.12 3.00 0.14
CA ALA A 87 -15.56 3.04 0.33
C ALA A 87 -15.99 2.00 1.35
N GLY A 88 -16.87 2.37 2.26
CA GLY A 88 -17.51 1.44 3.19
C GLY A 88 -18.91 1.14 2.75
N ARG A 89 -19.40 -0.08 3.01
CA ARG A 89 -20.83 -0.37 3.03
C ARG A 89 -21.18 -0.84 4.43
N VAL A 90 -21.72 0.06 5.24
CA VAL A 90 -21.74 -0.08 6.71
C VAL A 90 -23.11 0.18 7.31
N PRO A 91 -23.47 -0.42 8.47
CA PRO A 91 -24.74 -0.15 9.14
C PRO A 91 -24.84 1.31 9.63
N GLY A 92 -25.92 2.01 9.28
CA GLY A 92 -26.22 3.33 9.85
C GLY A 92 -26.85 3.28 11.25
N GLU A 93 -26.91 4.40 11.97
CA GLU A 93 -27.49 4.52 13.32
C GLU A 93 -29.04 4.44 13.34
N ARG A 94 -29.59 3.25 13.13
CA ARG A 94 -31.06 3.03 13.03
C ARG A 94 -31.83 3.22 14.33
N ALA A 95 -31.20 2.97 15.47
CA ALA A 95 -31.87 3.10 16.76
C ALA A 95 -32.32 4.55 17.03
N LYS A 96 -31.53 5.53 16.58
CA LYS A 96 -31.85 6.96 16.69
C LYS A 96 -32.60 7.48 15.47
N TRP A 97 -32.35 6.88 14.30
CA TRP A 97 -32.88 7.34 13.02
C TRP A 97 -33.49 6.19 12.20
N PRO A 98 -34.74 5.78 12.51
CA PRO A 98 -35.35 4.57 11.96
C PRO A 98 -35.71 4.65 10.47
N ALA A 99 -35.80 5.86 9.90
CA ALA A 99 -36.02 6.07 8.47
C ALA A 99 -35.19 7.25 7.95
N PHE A 100 -34.51 7.07 6.82
CA PHE A 100 -33.77 8.13 6.12
C PHE A 100 -34.35 8.31 4.72
N GLY A 101 -34.68 9.55 4.36
CA GLY A 101 -35.31 9.85 3.07
C GLY A 101 -36.62 9.06 2.81
N GLY A 102 -37.32 8.64 3.87
CA GLY A 102 -38.53 7.81 3.79
C GLY A 102 -38.27 6.32 3.46
N ARG A 103 -37.01 5.88 3.42
CA ARG A 103 -36.61 4.48 3.18
C ARG A 103 -36.09 3.83 4.46
N ALA A 104 -36.35 2.54 4.57
CA ALA A 104 -35.84 1.69 5.65
C ALA A 104 -34.45 1.10 5.34
N ASP A 105 -33.87 1.38 4.16
CA ASP A 105 -32.55 0.91 3.74
C ASP A 105 -31.55 1.10 4.88
N THR A 106 -30.91 0.03 5.34
CA THR A 106 -30.20 -0.08 6.62
C THR A 106 -28.73 0.32 6.57
N LEU A 107 -28.15 0.39 5.36
CA LEU A 107 -26.72 0.62 5.14
C LEU A 107 -26.47 2.05 4.65
N VAL A 108 -25.24 2.50 4.80
CA VAL A 108 -24.72 3.75 4.23
C VAL A 108 -23.40 3.49 3.54
N ASN A 109 -23.03 4.39 2.63
CA ASN A 109 -21.81 4.27 1.82
C ASN A 109 -20.87 5.48 2.00
N PRO A 110 -20.11 5.58 3.10
CA PRO A 110 -19.02 6.54 3.22
C PRO A 110 -17.98 6.27 2.12
N VAL A 111 -17.59 7.31 1.39
CA VAL A 111 -16.60 7.23 0.31
C VAL A 111 -15.50 8.25 0.60
N ILE A 112 -14.32 7.75 0.95
CA ILE A 112 -13.16 8.59 1.27
C ILE A 112 -12.36 8.80 0.00
N LEU A 113 -12.38 10.04 -0.50
CA LEU A 113 -11.66 10.49 -1.69
C LEU A 113 -11.33 11.96 -1.55
N THR A 114 -10.18 12.37 -2.08
CA THR A 114 -9.88 13.79 -2.31
C THR A 114 -9.20 13.92 -3.66
N TYR A 115 -9.98 14.28 -4.68
CA TYR A 115 -9.54 14.26 -6.07
C TYR A 115 -10.17 15.38 -6.90
N ARG A 116 -9.37 16.38 -7.27
CA ARG A 116 -9.79 17.53 -8.11
C ARG A 116 -11.15 18.12 -7.66
N ASP A 117 -11.90 18.76 -8.55
CA ASP A 117 -13.27 19.19 -8.23
C ASP A 117 -14.29 18.04 -8.37
N ALA A 118 -13.99 17.03 -9.20
CA ALA A 118 -14.91 15.92 -9.50
C ALA A 118 -15.11 14.96 -8.31
N GLY A 119 -14.07 14.76 -7.49
CA GLY A 119 -14.05 13.88 -6.33
C GLY A 119 -13.80 14.60 -5.01
N LYS A 120 -13.98 15.93 -4.97
CA LYS A 120 -13.87 16.74 -3.76
C LYS A 120 -15.24 16.90 -3.10
N LYS A 121 -15.30 16.59 -1.80
CA LYS A 121 -16.46 16.87 -0.96
C LYS A 121 -16.15 18.02 -0.01
N LEU A 122 -17.07 18.96 0.12
CA LEU A 122 -16.97 20.08 1.06
C LEU A 122 -18.09 20.02 2.08
N GLY A 123 -17.75 20.34 3.32
CA GLY A 123 -18.70 20.58 4.40
C GLY A 123 -19.44 21.92 4.26
N PRO A 124 -20.46 22.17 5.09
CA PRO A 124 -21.22 23.42 5.09
C PRO A 124 -20.37 24.68 5.32
N ASP A 125 -19.26 24.54 6.05
CA ASP A 125 -18.27 25.58 6.34
C ASP A 125 -17.20 25.73 5.26
N GLY A 126 -17.23 24.88 4.23
CA GLY A 126 -16.25 24.84 3.14
C GLY A 126 -15.01 23.99 3.45
N ALA A 127 -14.96 23.31 4.61
CA ALA A 127 -13.88 22.39 4.93
C ALA A 127 -13.91 21.15 4.02
N LEU A 128 -12.74 20.62 3.70
CA LEU A 128 -12.55 19.45 2.86
C LEU A 128 -12.86 18.17 3.65
N TRP A 129 -13.78 17.37 3.11
CA TRP A 129 -14.13 16.05 3.62
C TRP A 129 -13.53 14.98 2.70
N GLY A 130 -12.72 14.10 3.26
CA GLY A 130 -12.00 13.05 2.53
C GLY A 130 -10.66 12.75 3.19
N TRP A 131 -9.66 12.38 2.38
CA TRP A 131 -8.30 12.17 2.85
C TRP A 131 -7.60 13.50 3.14
N ILE A 132 -7.11 13.68 4.36
CA ILE A 132 -6.37 14.88 4.77
C ILE A 132 -5.02 14.50 5.38
N PRO A 133 -3.90 15.12 4.96
CA PRO A 133 -2.57 14.80 5.48
C PRO A 133 -2.42 15.17 6.96
N LEU A 134 -1.75 14.29 7.70
CA LEU A 134 -1.32 14.58 9.07
C LEU A 134 -0.16 15.59 9.04
N PRO A 135 -0.14 16.57 9.97
CA PRO A 135 1.02 17.44 10.18
C PRO A 135 2.21 16.62 10.71
N GLY A 136 3.42 17.13 10.48
CA GLY A 136 4.64 16.49 10.98
C GLY A 136 5.21 15.38 10.09
N PHE A 137 4.67 15.16 8.89
CA PHE A 137 5.24 14.25 7.88
C PHE A 137 5.92 14.97 6.71
N HIS A 138 6.08 16.29 6.81
CA HIS A 138 6.92 17.09 5.92
C HIS A 138 7.32 18.40 6.63
N ASN A 139 8.26 19.14 6.05
CA ASN A 139 8.65 20.48 6.52
C ASN A 139 7.68 21.54 5.95
N PRO A 140 6.79 22.12 6.78
CA PRO A 140 5.84 23.14 6.32
C PRO A 140 6.50 24.47 5.94
N THR A 141 7.76 24.66 6.32
CA THR A 141 8.54 25.89 6.10
C THR A 141 9.72 25.68 5.15
N ARG A 142 9.71 24.58 4.38
CA ARG A 142 10.74 24.29 3.37
C ARG A 142 10.92 25.49 2.44
N ILE A 143 12.17 25.87 2.20
CA ILE A 143 12.53 26.93 1.26
C ILE A 143 13.05 26.28 -0.02
N ASN A 144 12.38 26.55 -1.15
CA ASN A 144 12.82 26.04 -2.44
C ASN A 144 14.09 26.76 -2.95
N THR A 145 14.61 26.31 -4.09
CA THR A 145 15.82 26.87 -4.72
C THR A 145 15.69 28.35 -5.10
N LEU A 146 14.47 28.89 -5.17
CA LEU A 146 14.17 30.30 -5.42
C LEU A 146 14.06 31.14 -4.14
N GLY A 147 14.28 30.55 -2.96
CA GLY A 147 14.20 31.26 -1.68
C GLY A 147 12.77 31.48 -1.18
N GLN A 148 11.79 30.75 -1.71
CA GLN A 148 10.37 30.87 -1.36
C GLN A 148 9.92 29.72 -0.47
N VAL A 149 8.98 29.99 0.44
CA VAL A 149 8.33 28.93 1.23
C VAL A 149 7.46 28.10 0.28
N GLU A 150 7.85 26.84 0.11
CA GLU A 150 7.17 25.87 -0.74
C GLU A 150 7.32 24.48 -0.10
N PRO A 151 6.36 24.10 0.76
CA PRO A 151 6.34 22.76 1.33
C PRO A 151 6.06 21.73 0.24
N THR A 152 6.76 20.60 0.32
CA THR A 152 6.55 19.40 -0.48
C THR A 152 6.36 18.24 0.47
N PRO A 153 5.58 17.19 0.13
CA PRO A 153 5.63 15.93 0.86
C PRO A 153 7.09 15.45 0.97
N ALA A 154 7.43 14.76 2.06
CA ALA A 154 8.82 14.42 2.31
C ALA A 154 9.37 13.46 1.24
N LEU A 155 10.52 13.83 0.67
CA LEU A 155 11.23 13.10 -0.37
C LEU A 155 12.61 12.67 0.16
N SER A 156 13.03 11.45 -0.15
CA SER A 156 14.28 10.86 0.34
C SER A 156 15.52 11.62 -0.14
N ASP A 157 15.48 12.20 -1.33
CA ASP A 157 16.57 12.94 -1.95
C ASP A 157 16.59 14.44 -1.57
N ASP A 158 15.57 14.92 -0.84
CA ASP A 158 15.49 16.29 -0.34
C ASP A 158 15.35 16.34 1.20
N PRO A 159 16.47 16.36 1.95
CA PRO A 159 16.46 16.49 3.40
C PRO A 159 15.78 17.76 3.92
N THR A 160 15.63 18.80 3.10
CA THR A 160 14.95 20.03 3.50
C THR A 160 13.42 19.87 3.56
N SER A 161 12.90 18.81 2.94
CA SER A 161 11.49 18.43 2.98
C SER A 161 11.09 17.65 4.25
N TRP A 162 12.06 17.16 5.04
CA TRP A 162 11.80 16.30 6.19
C TRP A 162 11.29 17.11 7.39
N PRO A 163 10.35 16.56 8.18
CA PRO A 163 9.95 17.18 9.44
C PRO A 163 11.11 17.20 10.44
N GLN A 164 10.98 18.01 11.50
CA GLN A 164 11.98 18.05 12.58
C GLN A 164 12.14 16.68 13.27
N PHE A 165 11.05 15.93 13.37
CA PHE A 165 10.98 14.56 13.86
C PHE A 165 9.77 13.87 13.23
N TRP A 166 9.79 12.54 13.14
CA TRP A 166 8.75 11.71 12.58
C TRP A 166 7.77 11.24 13.67
N PRO A 167 6.49 11.64 13.63
CA PRO A 167 5.51 11.30 14.66
C PRO A 167 5.31 9.79 14.86
N ASP A 168 5.41 9.01 13.79
CA ASP A 168 5.25 7.55 13.80
C ASP A 168 6.46 6.80 14.40
N ARG A 169 7.52 7.52 14.78
CA ARG A 169 8.77 6.97 15.34
C ARG A 169 9.07 7.46 16.76
N LEU A 170 8.14 8.19 17.39
CA LEU A 170 8.33 8.73 18.75
C LEU A 170 8.47 7.66 19.84
N ASP A 171 8.00 6.44 19.56
CA ASP A 171 8.11 5.28 20.43
C ASP A 171 9.45 4.54 20.32
N ASN A 172 10.33 4.95 19.40
CA ASN A 172 11.66 4.35 19.27
C ASN A 172 12.48 4.60 20.54
N PRO A 173 12.97 3.54 21.23
CA PRO A 173 13.61 3.70 22.53
C PRO A 173 14.99 4.34 22.48
N ASP A 174 15.71 4.19 21.36
CA ASP A 174 17.10 4.63 21.22
C ASP A 174 17.21 6.01 20.54
N ASP A 175 16.25 6.35 19.67
CA ASP A 175 16.21 7.63 18.97
C ASP A 175 14.76 8.04 18.63
N PRO A 176 14.01 8.56 19.61
CA PRO A 176 12.63 8.98 19.41
C PRO A 176 12.49 9.98 18.25
N GLY A 177 11.63 9.62 17.29
CA GLY A 177 11.28 10.48 16.16
C GLY A 177 12.32 10.56 15.05
N TRP A 178 13.43 9.81 15.10
CA TRP A 178 14.46 9.76 14.05
C TRP A 178 14.84 11.14 13.49
N ALA A 179 15.08 12.10 14.39
CA ALA A 179 15.27 13.50 14.01
C ALA A 179 16.45 13.68 13.04
N GLY A 180 16.21 14.37 11.92
CA GLY A 180 17.22 14.62 10.90
C GLY A 180 17.69 13.38 10.13
N GLN A 181 16.96 12.26 10.22
CA GLN A 181 17.22 11.04 9.45
C GLN A 181 16.01 10.73 8.56
N TRP A 182 16.24 10.09 7.41
CA TRP A 182 15.15 9.62 6.55
C TRP A 182 14.34 8.53 7.26
N ASN A 183 13.00 8.63 7.21
CA ASN A 183 12.09 7.56 7.63
C ASN A 183 11.95 6.54 6.50
N GLY A 184 13.04 5.80 6.24
CA GLY A 184 13.09 4.80 5.18
C GLY A 184 12.20 3.59 5.46
N ALA A 185 11.61 3.01 4.41
CA ALA A 185 10.78 1.82 4.52
C ALA A 185 11.47 0.65 5.26
N PHE A 186 12.78 0.51 5.05
CA PHE A 186 13.62 -0.56 5.60
C PHE A 186 14.40 -0.14 6.84
N GLY A 187 14.21 1.07 7.35
CA GLY A 187 14.84 1.52 8.60
C GLY A 187 15.33 2.96 8.57
N ARG A 188 15.86 3.38 9.73
CA ARG A 188 16.36 4.75 9.94
C ARG A 188 17.54 5.04 9.01
N GLY A 189 17.37 6.04 8.14
CA GLY A 189 18.42 6.48 7.21
C GLY A 189 18.76 5.47 6.12
N VAL A 190 17.87 4.51 5.85
CA VAL A 190 18.04 3.53 4.76
C VAL A 190 17.38 4.06 3.49
N PHE A 191 18.13 4.13 2.40
CA PHE A 191 17.69 4.61 1.08
C PHE A 191 17.73 3.43 0.11
N ASN A 192 16.59 2.77 -0.09
CA ASN A 192 16.50 1.60 -0.97
C ASN A 192 16.12 1.96 -2.41
N ALA A 193 15.25 2.96 -2.58
CA ALA A 193 14.86 3.50 -3.88
C ALA A 193 15.67 4.75 -4.21
N ASP A 194 15.86 5.03 -5.50
CA ASP A 194 16.49 6.27 -5.96
C ASP A 194 15.64 7.48 -5.57
N LEU A 195 14.32 7.32 -5.56
CA LEU A 195 13.39 8.25 -4.92
C LEU A 195 12.34 7.50 -4.10
N GLU A 196 12.16 7.94 -2.86
CA GLU A 196 11.09 7.51 -1.97
C GLU A 196 10.35 8.73 -1.42
N SER A 197 9.01 8.68 -1.45
CA SER A 197 8.14 9.65 -0.76
C SER A 197 7.42 8.98 0.39
N TYR A 198 7.24 9.68 1.51
CA TYR A 198 6.48 9.19 2.65
C TYR A 198 5.56 10.26 3.24
N TYR A 199 4.29 9.92 3.41
CA TYR A 199 3.33 10.75 4.12
C TYR A 199 2.24 9.91 4.78
N VAL A 200 1.48 10.53 5.69
CA VAL A 200 0.34 9.92 6.37
C VAL A 200 -0.85 10.85 6.25
N MET A 201 -2.04 10.27 6.08
CA MET A 201 -3.31 10.99 6.00
C MET A 201 -4.39 10.21 6.76
N ASP A 202 -5.45 10.89 7.16
CA ASP A 202 -6.64 10.28 7.76
C ASP A 202 -7.92 10.79 7.11
N ASP A 203 -9.05 10.17 7.45
CA ASP A 203 -10.39 10.56 7.00
C ASP A 203 -11.22 11.23 8.10
N PHE A 204 -10.58 11.65 9.20
CA PHE A 204 -11.30 12.07 10.39
C PHE A 204 -12.04 13.40 10.19
N SER A 205 -11.61 14.22 9.23
CA SER A 205 -12.29 15.45 8.86
C SER A 205 -13.61 15.20 8.11
N ASP A 206 -13.84 13.99 7.58
CA ASP A 206 -15.04 13.69 6.80
C ASP A 206 -16.27 13.57 7.72
N LYS A 207 -17.12 14.60 7.70
CA LYS A 207 -18.35 14.63 8.50
C LYS A 207 -19.60 14.31 7.69
N GLU A 208 -19.48 13.76 6.47
CA GLU A 208 -20.61 13.55 5.55
C GLU A 208 -21.76 12.77 6.20
N TYR A 209 -21.44 11.68 6.88
CA TYR A 209 -22.44 10.83 7.54
C TYR A 209 -22.64 11.16 9.02
N GLN A 210 -22.15 12.29 9.53
CA GLN A 210 -22.37 12.70 10.91
C GLN A 210 -23.54 13.69 11.05
N ILE A 211 -23.92 13.95 12.30
CA ILE A 211 -24.79 15.07 12.65
C ILE A 211 -23.96 16.35 12.69
N ASP A 212 -24.44 17.39 12.03
CA ASP A 212 -23.92 18.74 12.16
C ASP A 212 -24.16 19.25 13.60
N PRO A 213 -23.10 19.60 14.35
CA PRO A 213 -23.23 20.07 15.73
C PRO A 213 -23.94 21.42 15.84
N GLU A 214 -23.95 22.25 14.78
CA GLU A 214 -24.60 23.56 14.78
C GLU A 214 -26.11 23.45 14.55
N THR A 215 -26.53 22.63 13.58
CA THR A 215 -27.95 22.49 13.21
C THR A 215 -28.65 21.33 13.92
N GLY A 216 -27.89 20.37 14.46
CA GLY A 216 -28.40 19.13 15.03
C GLY A 216 -29.07 18.21 14.01
N GLN A 217 -28.83 18.43 12.71
CA GLN A 217 -29.37 17.63 11.61
C GLN A 217 -28.27 16.77 10.97
N PRO A 218 -28.62 15.63 10.36
CA PRO A 218 -27.69 14.86 9.54
C PRO A 218 -27.12 15.68 8.38
N ASN A 219 -25.81 15.60 8.15
CA ASN A 219 -25.15 16.15 6.96
C ASN A 219 -25.55 15.38 5.69
N SER A 220 -25.78 14.07 5.81
CA SER A 220 -26.20 13.19 4.72
C SER A 220 -27.71 12.93 4.76
N ALA A 221 -28.35 13.00 3.59
CA ALA A 221 -29.75 12.60 3.42
C ALA A 221 -29.95 11.07 3.45
N TYR A 222 -28.86 10.30 3.38
CA TYR A 222 -28.90 8.84 3.24
C TYR A 222 -28.75 8.08 4.56
N GLY A 223 -28.18 8.72 5.58
CA GLY A 223 -27.99 8.08 6.87
C GLY A 223 -27.07 8.82 7.81
N VAL A 224 -26.95 8.29 9.02
CA VAL A 224 -25.98 8.72 10.02
C VAL A 224 -25.09 7.53 10.37
N PHE A 225 -23.78 7.77 10.46
CA PHE A 225 -22.77 6.79 10.82
C PHE A 225 -21.66 7.46 11.62
N TYR A 226 -21.18 6.75 12.65
CA TYR A 226 -20.03 7.13 13.46
C TYR A 226 -19.08 5.95 13.49
N ALA A 227 -17.87 6.11 12.96
CA ALA A 227 -16.80 5.11 13.06
C ALA A 227 -16.43 4.85 14.52
N ASP A 228 -16.46 5.90 15.36
CA ASP A 228 -16.33 5.80 16.81
C ASP A 228 -17.54 6.44 17.52
N PRO A 229 -18.45 5.64 18.10
CA PRO A 229 -19.60 6.16 18.84
C PRO A 229 -19.23 6.97 20.10
N ALA A 230 -18.00 6.84 20.62
CA ALA A 230 -17.51 7.57 21.77
C ALA A 230 -16.71 8.84 21.40
N ASP A 231 -16.27 8.95 20.14
CA ASP A 231 -15.48 10.07 19.63
C ASP A 231 -15.99 10.55 18.26
N SER A 232 -16.92 11.51 18.27
CA SER A 232 -17.43 12.13 17.04
C SER A 232 -16.39 12.95 16.27
N THR A 233 -15.21 13.21 16.85
CA THR A 233 -14.13 13.89 16.13
C THR A 233 -13.50 12.99 15.06
N LYS A 234 -13.70 11.67 15.13
CA LYS A 234 -13.36 10.72 14.05
C LYS A 234 -14.50 10.59 13.04
N GLY A 235 -14.34 11.32 11.93
CA GLY A 235 -15.18 11.26 10.74
C GLY A 235 -15.00 9.97 9.92
N GLY A 236 -15.58 9.99 8.71
CA GLY A 236 -15.39 8.98 7.69
C GLY A 236 -15.64 7.56 8.17
N LEU A 237 -14.70 6.69 7.87
CA LEU A 237 -14.56 5.31 8.31
C LEU A 237 -13.49 5.18 9.43
N GLY A 238 -12.99 6.28 9.99
CA GLY A 238 -12.01 6.25 11.08
C GLY A 238 -10.69 5.58 10.67
N LEU A 239 -10.22 5.88 9.47
CA LEU A 239 -9.06 5.27 8.84
C LEU A 239 -7.84 6.21 8.86
N GLU A 240 -6.67 5.63 9.10
CA GLU A 240 -5.37 6.23 8.85
C GLU A 240 -4.73 5.50 7.65
N ASN A 241 -4.13 6.24 6.72
CA ASN A 241 -3.41 5.67 5.59
C ASN A 241 -1.97 6.19 5.57
N ARG A 242 -1.01 5.28 5.65
CA ARG A 242 0.42 5.59 5.47
C ARG A 242 0.80 5.25 4.04
N VAL A 243 1.27 6.24 3.29
CA VAL A 243 1.58 6.09 1.87
C VAL A 243 3.08 6.19 1.65
N ARG A 244 3.63 5.23 0.90
CA ARG A 244 4.98 5.30 0.35
C ARG A 244 4.93 5.20 -1.16
N ILE A 245 5.79 5.96 -1.83
CA ILE A 245 5.96 5.91 -3.28
C ILE A 245 7.44 5.66 -3.56
N PHE A 246 7.76 4.71 -4.42
CA PHE A 246 9.13 4.33 -4.75
C PHE A 246 9.38 4.41 -6.25
N GLN A 247 10.53 4.95 -6.64
CA GLN A 247 11.05 4.90 -8.01
C GLN A 247 12.51 4.45 -7.97
N TRP A 248 12.84 3.50 -8.84
CA TRP A 248 14.20 3.04 -9.09
C TRP A 248 14.61 3.41 -10.50
N ALA A 249 15.82 3.92 -10.69
CA ALA A 249 16.45 4.19 -11.98
C ALA A 249 17.21 2.96 -12.53
N ASN A 250 17.05 1.81 -11.89
CA ASN A 250 17.57 0.54 -12.40
C ASN A 250 16.79 0.14 -13.66
N LEU A 251 17.48 -0.36 -14.70
CA LEU A 251 16.89 -0.79 -15.96
C LEU A 251 15.72 -1.78 -15.80
N LEU A 252 15.70 -2.57 -14.73
CA LEU A 252 14.61 -3.52 -14.45
C LEU A 252 13.33 -2.87 -13.91
N ALA A 253 13.38 -1.61 -13.47
CA ALA A 253 12.29 -0.92 -12.78
C ALA A 253 12.12 0.56 -13.17
N GLU A 254 12.92 1.08 -14.10
CA GLU A 254 12.93 2.50 -14.45
C GLU A 254 11.64 3.01 -15.12
N ASP A 255 10.82 2.07 -15.61
CA ASP A 255 9.50 2.30 -16.22
C ASP A 255 8.33 2.12 -15.24
N THR A 256 8.59 1.93 -13.94
CA THR A 256 7.55 1.62 -12.94
C THR A 256 7.70 2.47 -11.68
N ALA A 257 6.58 2.87 -11.09
CA ALA A 257 6.55 3.47 -9.75
C ALA A 257 5.70 2.58 -8.85
N PHE A 258 6.22 2.24 -7.67
CA PHE A 258 5.52 1.40 -6.71
C PHE A 258 4.87 2.28 -5.66
N ILE A 259 3.58 2.08 -5.40
CA ILE A 259 2.85 2.84 -4.39
C ILE A 259 2.28 1.88 -3.35
N LEU A 260 2.74 2.02 -2.11
CA LEU A 260 2.28 1.22 -0.98
C LEU A 260 1.29 2.02 -0.14
N TYR A 261 0.08 1.51 0.00
CA TYR A 261 -0.95 2.03 0.91
C TYR A 261 -1.09 1.11 2.11
N ARG A 262 -0.75 1.61 3.29
CA ARG A 262 -1.00 0.89 4.56
C ARG A 262 -2.19 1.53 5.27
N LEU A 263 -3.36 0.95 5.02
CA LEU A 263 -4.63 1.35 5.62
C LEU A 263 -4.81 0.70 7.01
N ALA A 264 -5.05 1.52 8.02
CA ALA A 264 -5.32 1.10 9.38
C ALA A 264 -6.68 1.61 9.85
N ASN A 265 -7.52 0.70 10.34
CA ASN A 265 -8.72 1.07 11.09
C ASN A 265 -8.32 1.48 12.51
N THR A 266 -8.52 2.75 12.85
CA THR A 266 -8.20 3.32 14.17
C THR A 266 -9.45 3.56 15.02
N SER A 267 -10.59 3.01 14.58
CA SER A 267 -11.88 3.10 15.24
C SER A 267 -12.28 1.76 15.89
N PRO A 268 -13.25 1.75 16.82
CA PRO A 268 -13.80 0.52 17.37
C PRO A 268 -14.77 -0.20 16.42
N THR A 269 -15.13 0.40 15.27
CA THR A 269 -16.05 -0.23 14.31
C THR A 269 -15.35 -1.37 13.57
N GLU A 270 -15.96 -2.55 13.54
CA GLU A 270 -15.47 -3.66 12.73
C GLU A 270 -16.05 -3.61 11.30
N TYR A 271 -15.17 -3.48 10.31
CA TYR A 271 -15.53 -3.41 8.89
C TYR A 271 -15.48 -4.77 8.19
N ARG A 272 -16.09 -5.81 8.77
CA ARG A 272 -15.99 -7.15 8.19
C ARG A 272 -16.76 -7.24 6.88
N PHE A 273 -16.08 -7.76 5.86
CA PHE A 273 -16.77 -8.25 4.66
C PHE A 273 -17.69 -9.41 5.06
N ASN A 274 -18.95 -9.36 4.64
CA ASN A 274 -19.89 -10.44 4.93
C ASN A 274 -20.08 -11.36 3.71
N PHE A 275 -20.50 -12.61 3.93
CA PHE A 275 -20.70 -13.57 2.85
C PHE A 275 -21.79 -13.17 1.85
N ALA A 276 -22.66 -12.23 2.21
CA ALA A 276 -23.66 -11.68 1.31
C ALA A 276 -23.05 -10.68 0.29
N GLY A 277 -21.79 -10.27 0.48
CA GLY A 277 -21.10 -9.29 -0.35
C GLY A 277 -21.66 -7.88 -0.24
N ASP A 278 -22.41 -7.60 0.82
CA ASP A 278 -23.18 -6.38 0.97
C ASP A 278 -22.76 -5.52 2.16
N GLN A 279 -21.69 -5.91 2.86
CA GLN A 279 -20.99 -5.10 3.85
C GLN A 279 -19.48 -5.28 3.70
N GLY A 280 -18.71 -4.27 4.11
CA GLY A 280 -17.25 -4.31 4.10
C GLY A 280 -16.63 -2.98 3.71
N ILE A 281 -15.31 -2.98 3.55
CA ILE A 281 -14.54 -1.90 2.93
C ILE A 281 -14.07 -2.36 1.56
N PHE A 282 -14.11 -1.42 0.61
CA PHE A 282 -13.66 -1.60 -0.76
C PHE A 282 -12.57 -0.56 -1.03
N PHE A 283 -11.42 -1.02 -1.51
CA PHE A 283 -10.36 -0.17 -2.01
C PHE A 283 -10.51 -0.07 -3.53
N ALA A 284 -10.33 1.13 -4.08
CA ALA A 284 -10.29 1.36 -5.51
C ALA A 284 -9.36 2.52 -5.84
N GLN A 285 -8.91 2.56 -7.09
CA GLN A 285 -8.23 3.70 -7.66
C GLN A 285 -9.01 4.18 -8.88
N VAL A 286 -9.19 5.49 -8.98
CA VAL A 286 -9.70 6.13 -10.20
C VAL A 286 -8.52 6.68 -10.96
N MET A 287 -8.46 6.39 -12.26
CA MET A 287 -7.40 6.82 -13.18
C MET A 287 -8.06 7.60 -14.32
N ASP A 288 -7.62 8.83 -14.51
CA ASP A 288 -8.01 9.68 -15.62
C ASP A 288 -6.82 9.77 -16.57
N TYR A 289 -6.94 9.12 -17.73
CA TYR A 289 -5.90 9.09 -18.74
C TYR A 289 -5.99 10.35 -19.61
N GLY A 290 -4.83 10.94 -19.89
CA GLY A 290 -4.71 12.08 -20.80
C GLY A 290 -3.63 11.77 -21.83
N LEU A 291 -3.93 10.95 -22.83
CA LEU A 291 -2.94 10.41 -23.77
C LEU A 291 -2.60 11.44 -24.87
N GLY A 292 -1.71 12.37 -24.57
CA GLY A 292 -1.42 13.49 -25.46
C GLY A 292 -2.51 14.56 -25.45
N ASN A 293 -2.49 15.42 -26.47
CA ASN A 293 -3.41 16.55 -26.65
C ASN A 293 -4.44 16.33 -27.76
N GLU A 294 -4.28 15.26 -28.54
CA GLU A 294 -5.36 14.81 -29.42
C GLU A 294 -6.50 14.24 -28.56
N GLU A 295 -7.71 14.25 -29.11
CA GLU A 295 -8.89 13.63 -28.51
C GLU A 295 -9.59 12.83 -29.63
N GLY A 296 -9.90 11.55 -29.39
CA GLY A 296 -10.78 10.78 -30.27
C GLY A 296 -10.42 9.32 -30.50
N ASP A 297 -9.22 8.88 -30.11
CA ASP A 297 -8.73 7.52 -30.30
C ASP A 297 -7.98 6.96 -29.07
N GLU A 298 -8.17 7.60 -27.92
CA GLU A 298 -7.70 7.09 -26.63
C GLU A 298 -8.58 5.93 -26.17
N ASN A 299 -7.93 4.82 -25.81
CA ASN A 299 -8.58 3.60 -25.38
C ASN A 299 -8.04 3.16 -24.02
N ALA A 300 -8.84 2.39 -23.29
CA ALA A 300 -8.42 1.69 -22.08
C ALA A 300 -8.90 0.25 -22.10
N ALA A 301 -8.09 -0.65 -21.55
CA ALA A 301 -8.36 -2.07 -21.44
C ALA A 301 -7.90 -2.61 -20.08
N PHE A 302 -8.40 -3.79 -19.72
CA PHE A 302 -8.01 -4.53 -18.53
C PHE A 302 -7.54 -5.92 -18.95
N ASP A 303 -6.32 -6.28 -18.55
CA ASP A 303 -5.81 -7.65 -18.66
C ASP A 303 -6.07 -8.37 -17.32
N PRO A 304 -7.03 -9.31 -17.26
CA PRO A 304 -7.36 -10.04 -16.04
C PRO A 304 -6.30 -11.06 -15.64
N GLN A 305 -5.36 -11.43 -16.53
CA GLN A 305 -4.30 -12.38 -16.20
C GLN A 305 -3.10 -11.68 -15.56
N GLN A 306 -2.88 -10.42 -15.88
CA GLN A 306 -1.79 -9.61 -15.30
C GLN A 306 -2.28 -8.65 -14.21
N ASP A 307 -3.60 -8.60 -13.99
CA ASP A 307 -4.27 -7.61 -13.14
C ASP A 307 -3.85 -6.16 -13.45
N VAL A 308 -3.67 -5.86 -14.74
CA VAL A 308 -3.26 -4.54 -15.23
C VAL A 308 -4.41 -3.86 -15.97
N THR A 309 -4.79 -2.67 -15.50
CA THR A 309 -5.56 -1.72 -16.31
C THR A 309 -4.59 -0.81 -17.04
N PHE A 310 -4.72 -0.69 -18.36
CA PHE A 310 -3.83 0.13 -19.17
C PHE A 310 -4.60 0.94 -20.21
N ALA A 311 -4.01 2.05 -20.62
CA ALA A 311 -4.50 2.92 -21.67
C ALA A 311 -3.47 3.08 -22.78
N PHE A 312 -3.99 3.28 -23.98
CA PHE A 312 -3.21 3.39 -25.21
C PHE A 312 -3.94 4.25 -26.23
N ASP A 313 -3.16 4.82 -27.13
CA ASP A 313 -3.64 5.52 -28.31
C ASP A 313 -3.72 4.52 -29.48
N GLN A 314 -4.78 4.62 -30.30
CA GLN A 314 -5.05 3.63 -31.34
C GLN A 314 -4.00 3.61 -32.46
N ASP A 315 -3.40 4.76 -32.78
CA ASP A 315 -2.32 4.86 -33.76
C ASP A 315 -0.93 4.90 -33.12
N GLY A 316 -0.89 5.13 -31.79
CA GLY A 316 0.30 5.12 -30.95
C GLY A 316 1.03 6.45 -30.88
N ILE A 317 0.44 7.53 -31.41
CA ILE A 317 1.07 8.84 -31.58
C ILE A 317 0.40 9.88 -30.69
N GLY A 318 1.13 10.32 -29.66
CA GLY A 318 0.71 11.46 -28.85
C GLY A 318 1.07 12.78 -29.51
N GLN A 319 0.29 13.83 -29.21
CA GLN A 319 0.60 15.21 -29.58
C GLN A 319 0.92 16.07 -28.35
N ARG A 320 2.05 16.79 -28.38
CA ARG A 320 2.41 17.79 -27.36
C ARG A 320 1.58 19.06 -27.52
N GLN A 321 1.55 19.91 -26.50
CA GLN A 321 0.86 21.21 -26.55
C GLN A 321 1.34 22.14 -27.67
N ASP A 322 2.58 21.99 -28.15
CA ASP A 322 3.13 22.76 -29.27
C ASP A 322 2.80 22.16 -30.66
N GLY A 323 2.05 21.06 -30.70
CA GLY A 323 1.67 20.31 -31.91
C GLY A 323 2.70 19.27 -32.36
N THR A 324 3.83 19.12 -31.67
CA THR A 324 4.83 18.09 -32.00
C THR A 324 4.32 16.71 -31.66
N LEU A 325 4.47 15.77 -32.59
CA LEU A 325 4.09 14.36 -32.40
C LEU A 325 5.19 13.58 -31.67
N TYR A 326 4.80 12.58 -30.88
CA TYR A 326 5.70 11.67 -30.16
C TYR A 326 5.11 10.26 -30.02
N ASP A 327 5.96 9.25 -29.89
CA ASP A 327 5.51 7.88 -29.60
C ASP A 327 4.95 7.83 -28.18
N LEU A 328 3.64 7.57 -28.03
CA LEU A 328 2.96 7.67 -26.74
C LEU A 328 3.29 6.48 -25.81
N GLY A 329 3.35 5.28 -26.37
CA GLY A 329 3.47 4.04 -25.60
C GLY A 329 2.17 3.67 -24.88
N TYR A 330 2.31 2.88 -23.82
CA TYR A 330 1.22 2.41 -22.97
C TYR A 330 1.46 2.93 -21.54
N THR A 331 0.38 3.26 -20.84
CA THR A 331 0.44 3.58 -19.41
C THR A 331 -0.60 2.75 -18.68
N GLY A 332 -0.29 2.28 -17.48
CA GLY A 332 -1.20 1.41 -16.75
C GLY A 332 -0.84 1.23 -15.29
N PHE A 333 -1.72 0.53 -14.59
CA PHE A 333 -1.65 0.27 -13.17
C PHE A 333 -1.93 -1.20 -12.93
N ALA A 334 -1.00 -1.85 -12.22
CA ALA A 334 -1.15 -3.21 -11.72
C ALA A 334 -1.55 -3.16 -10.24
N PHE A 335 -2.54 -3.96 -9.85
CA PHE A 335 -2.86 -4.14 -8.44
C PHE A 335 -2.14 -5.38 -7.90
N LEU A 336 -0.90 -5.19 -7.45
CA LEU A 336 -0.01 -6.30 -7.10
C LEU A 336 -0.44 -7.06 -5.85
N GLU A 337 -0.95 -6.33 -4.84
CA GLU A 337 -1.13 -6.94 -3.54
C GLU A 337 -2.24 -6.26 -2.71
N SER A 338 -3.14 -7.07 -2.14
CA SER A 338 -4.07 -6.68 -1.07
C SER A 338 -4.18 -7.76 -0.02
N PRO A 339 -4.62 -7.49 1.22
CA PRO A 339 -4.82 -8.54 2.23
C PRO A 339 -5.59 -9.72 1.65
N SER A 340 -4.95 -10.89 1.59
CA SER A 340 -5.52 -12.07 0.95
C SER A 340 -6.71 -12.62 1.73
N ARG A 341 -7.58 -13.34 1.04
CA ARG A 341 -8.66 -14.11 1.66
C ARG A 341 -8.22 -15.52 2.03
N GLY A 342 -7.01 -15.70 2.56
CA GLY A 342 -6.38 -17.02 2.68
C GLY A 342 -6.93 -18.01 3.70
N ALA A 343 -8.18 -17.86 4.10
CA ALA A 343 -8.92 -18.86 4.87
C ALA A 343 -10.15 -19.41 4.12
N ASP A 344 -10.46 -18.95 2.90
CA ASP A 344 -11.62 -19.45 2.15
C ASP A 344 -11.32 -20.68 1.28
N GLY A 345 -10.05 -21.05 1.12
CA GLY A 345 -9.62 -22.25 0.40
C GLY A 345 -9.87 -22.15 -1.10
N LEU A 346 -9.80 -20.94 -1.64
CA LEU A 346 -9.84 -20.65 -3.08
C LEU A 346 -8.50 -20.08 -3.51
N ASP A 347 -8.07 -20.47 -4.70
CA ASP A 347 -7.00 -19.83 -5.48
C ASP A 347 -7.61 -18.55 -6.11
N ASN A 348 -7.38 -17.39 -5.48
CA ASN A 348 -8.03 -16.12 -5.81
C ASN A 348 -7.25 -15.30 -6.84
N ASP A 349 -5.96 -15.59 -7.06
CA ASP A 349 -5.12 -14.97 -8.08
C ASP A 349 -4.77 -15.90 -9.26
N GLU A 350 -5.30 -17.13 -9.25
CA GLU A 350 -5.19 -18.15 -10.30
C GLU A 350 -3.74 -18.58 -10.60
N ASP A 351 -2.86 -18.48 -9.60
CA ASP A 351 -1.45 -18.87 -9.69
C ASP A 351 -1.23 -20.39 -9.49
N GLY A 352 -2.30 -21.12 -9.17
CA GLY A 352 -2.30 -22.57 -8.93
C GLY A 352 -2.11 -22.98 -7.47
N ILE A 353 -2.05 -22.02 -6.54
CA ILE A 353 -1.81 -22.22 -5.12
C ILE A 353 -3.07 -21.81 -4.34
N VAL A 354 -3.61 -22.75 -3.54
CA VAL A 354 -4.85 -22.52 -2.77
C VAL A 354 -4.56 -21.93 -1.39
N ASP A 355 -3.34 -22.11 -0.89
CA ASP A 355 -2.91 -21.41 0.32
C ASP A 355 -2.51 -19.99 -0.08
N GLU A 356 -3.16 -19.04 0.55
CA GLU A 356 -3.06 -17.62 0.24
C GLU A 356 -2.52 -16.87 1.46
N GLN A 357 -2.02 -17.58 2.47
CA GLN A 357 -1.54 -17.00 3.72
C GLN A 357 -0.19 -16.31 3.53
N ARG A 358 -0.20 -14.98 3.47
CA ARG A 358 1.02 -14.19 3.30
C ARG A 358 1.97 -14.13 4.51
N PHE A 359 1.51 -14.55 5.68
CA PHE A 359 2.28 -14.47 6.94
C PHE A 359 2.33 -15.82 7.65
N SER A 360 2.61 -16.89 6.89
CA SER A 360 2.72 -18.26 7.38
C SER A 360 4.13 -18.62 7.90
N GLY A 361 5.13 -17.76 7.65
CA GLY A 361 6.54 -17.98 8.02
C GLY A 361 7.27 -18.85 7.01
N GLU A 362 8.40 -19.45 7.41
CA GLU A 362 9.24 -20.24 6.49
C GLU A 362 8.61 -21.59 6.07
N GLY A 363 7.62 -22.08 6.80
CA GLY A 363 6.99 -23.38 6.53
C GLY A 363 7.92 -24.57 6.81
N GLN A 364 7.79 -25.64 6.02
CA GLN A 364 8.55 -26.88 6.16
C GLN A 364 9.66 -26.97 5.10
N LEU A 365 10.86 -27.38 5.50
CA LEU A 365 11.91 -27.76 4.56
C LEU A 365 11.65 -29.15 3.94
N ILE A 366 11.58 -29.21 2.61
CA ILE A 366 11.49 -30.43 1.81
C ILE A 366 12.80 -30.60 1.04
N LEU A 367 13.39 -31.79 1.15
CA LEU A 367 14.67 -32.13 0.53
C LEU A 367 14.50 -33.21 -0.55
N GLY A 368 15.11 -32.97 -1.70
CA GLY A 368 15.13 -33.83 -2.87
C GLY A 368 14.02 -33.52 -3.87
N GLN A 369 14.40 -33.39 -5.14
CA GLN A 369 13.50 -33.10 -6.28
C GLN A 369 12.25 -33.97 -6.31
N SER A 370 12.38 -35.28 -6.10
CA SER A 370 11.23 -36.19 -6.09
C SER A 370 10.24 -35.86 -4.98
N ALA A 371 10.72 -35.48 -3.78
CA ALA A 371 9.85 -35.15 -2.66
C ALA A 371 9.16 -33.79 -2.87
N ILE A 372 9.85 -32.84 -3.50
CA ILE A 372 9.28 -31.56 -3.92
C ILE A 372 8.18 -31.81 -4.96
N ALA A 373 8.49 -32.56 -6.03
CA ALA A 373 7.51 -32.92 -7.06
C ALA A 373 6.27 -33.61 -6.47
N ASP A 374 6.45 -34.59 -5.57
CA ASP A 374 5.34 -35.29 -4.93
C ASP A 374 4.46 -34.33 -4.11
N TYR A 375 5.07 -33.35 -3.41
CA TYR A 375 4.32 -32.36 -2.64
C TYR A 375 3.55 -31.40 -3.54
N VAL A 376 4.21 -30.77 -4.51
CA VAL A 376 3.60 -29.76 -5.38
C VAL A 376 2.45 -30.39 -6.18
N ASN A 377 2.66 -31.58 -6.77
CA ASN A 377 1.59 -32.31 -7.48
C ASN A 377 0.40 -32.72 -6.60
N ALA A 378 0.60 -32.86 -5.29
CA ALA A 378 -0.46 -33.26 -4.36
C ALA A 378 -1.26 -32.07 -3.82
N ASN A 379 -0.69 -30.85 -3.84
CA ASN A 379 -1.27 -29.69 -3.18
C ASN A 379 -1.63 -28.54 -4.13
N TYR A 380 -1.02 -28.44 -5.32
CA TYR A 380 -1.21 -27.33 -6.26
C TYR A 380 -2.00 -27.78 -7.50
N ASP A 381 -2.68 -26.83 -8.15
CA ASP A 381 -3.12 -27.02 -9.53
C ASP A 381 -1.94 -26.80 -10.48
N MET A 382 -1.30 -27.90 -10.87
CA MET A 382 -0.12 -27.85 -11.75
C MET A 382 -0.39 -27.22 -13.12
N THR A 383 -1.65 -27.19 -13.59
CA THR A 383 -1.95 -26.54 -14.88
C THR A 383 -1.86 -25.02 -14.73
N ASN A 384 -2.45 -24.48 -13.67
CA ASN A 384 -2.38 -23.05 -13.36
C ASN A 384 -0.99 -22.64 -12.91
N PHE A 385 -0.35 -23.45 -12.05
CA PHE A 385 1.01 -23.21 -11.59
C PHE A 385 2.00 -23.07 -12.74
N VAL A 386 2.01 -24.02 -13.68
CA VAL A 386 2.93 -23.95 -14.82
C VAL A 386 2.60 -22.79 -15.76
N ARG A 387 1.32 -22.44 -15.90
CA ARG A 387 0.86 -21.30 -16.69
C ARG A 387 1.34 -19.97 -16.10
N PHE A 388 1.35 -19.83 -14.77
CA PHE A 388 1.67 -18.59 -14.06
C PHE A 388 3.16 -18.47 -13.72
N ASN A 389 3.71 -19.48 -13.03
CA ASN A 389 5.07 -19.49 -12.46
C ASN A 389 6.12 -20.13 -13.38
N GLY A 390 5.70 -20.84 -14.43
CA GLY A 390 6.55 -21.63 -15.31
C GLY A 390 6.76 -23.08 -14.84
N PRO A 391 7.56 -23.88 -15.58
CA PRO A 391 7.76 -25.30 -15.26
C PRO A 391 8.36 -25.50 -13.86
N LEU A 392 7.85 -26.47 -13.10
CA LEU A 392 8.37 -26.82 -11.77
C LEU A 392 9.88 -27.14 -11.83
N GLU A 393 10.30 -27.82 -12.90
CA GLU A 393 11.69 -28.26 -13.08
C GLU A 393 12.68 -27.12 -13.28
N GLU A 394 12.20 -25.93 -13.64
CA GLU A 394 13.00 -24.71 -13.85
C GLU A 394 12.98 -23.78 -12.62
N ARG A 395 12.28 -24.17 -11.54
CA ARG A 395 12.21 -23.37 -10.33
C ARG A 395 13.52 -23.51 -9.52
N PRO A 396 14.14 -22.39 -9.08
CA PRO A 396 15.40 -22.41 -8.32
C PRO A 396 15.44 -23.40 -7.16
N ALA A 397 14.41 -23.44 -6.31
CA ALA A 397 14.38 -24.35 -5.16
C ALA A 397 14.26 -25.83 -5.58
N TYR A 398 13.60 -26.11 -6.71
CA TYR A 398 13.51 -27.45 -7.29
C TYR A 398 14.86 -27.89 -7.85
N GLU A 399 15.54 -27.04 -8.62
CA GLU A 399 16.88 -27.34 -9.15
C GLU A 399 17.89 -27.60 -8.02
N ALA A 400 17.86 -26.78 -6.96
CA ALA A 400 18.67 -26.96 -5.76
C ALA A 400 18.30 -28.20 -4.95
N GLY A 401 17.10 -28.76 -5.15
CA GLY A 401 16.59 -29.91 -4.40
C GLY A 401 16.34 -29.61 -2.93
N ALA A 402 16.10 -28.35 -2.57
CA ALA A 402 15.80 -27.91 -1.22
C ALA A 402 14.81 -26.74 -1.27
N TRP A 403 13.64 -26.92 -0.67
CA TRP A 403 12.55 -25.95 -0.74
C TRP A 403 11.88 -25.76 0.63
N TRP A 404 11.63 -24.52 0.99
CA TRP A 404 10.84 -24.14 2.17
C TRP A 404 9.41 -23.83 1.73
N THR A 405 8.41 -24.54 2.27
CA THR A 405 7.03 -24.40 1.78
C THR A 405 6.41 -23.01 1.98
N GLY A 406 7.02 -22.12 2.77
CA GLY A 406 6.61 -20.72 2.85
C GLY A 406 6.99 -19.88 1.62
N ASP A 407 7.95 -20.36 0.81
CA ASP A 407 8.26 -19.84 -0.52
C ASP A 407 7.39 -20.57 -1.55
N GLU A 408 6.11 -20.24 -1.60
CA GLU A 408 5.08 -21.08 -2.26
C GLU A 408 5.33 -21.27 -3.75
N ASN A 409 6.00 -20.33 -4.41
CA ASN A 409 6.29 -20.40 -5.85
C ASN A 409 7.65 -21.05 -6.17
N LEU A 410 8.47 -21.40 -5.17
CA LEU A 410 9.78 -22.05 -5.34
C LEU A 410 10.88 -21.17 -6.03
N ASP A 411 10.78 -19.83 -6.04
CA ASP A 411 11.85 -18.98 -6.59
C ASP A 411 13.01 -18.70 -5.63
N TRP A 412 12.88 -19.00 -4.34
CA TRP A 412 13.90 -18.64 -3.38
C TRP A 412 14.94 -19.75 -3.17
N VAL A 413 16.21 -19.36 -3.24
CA VAL A 413 17.38 -20.13 -2.78
C VAL A 413 18.30 -19.19 -2.04
N GLY A 414 18.96 -19.66 -0.98
CA GLY A 414 19.75 -18.78 -0.08
C GLY A 414 20.96 -18.09 -0.72
N TYR A 415 21.40 -18.52 -1.89
CA TYR A 415 22.46 -17.88 -2.66
C TYR A 415 22.41 -18.29 -4.14
N THR A 416 23.04 -17.47 -4.98
CA THR A 416 23.29 -17.81 -6.38
C THR A 416 24.57 -18.64 -6.49
N ASP A 417 24.49 -19.86 -7.03
CA ASP A 417 25.66 -20.74 -7.27
C ASP A 417 26.17 -20.57 -8.71
N ASP A 418 26.85 -19.45 -8.97
CA ASP A 418 27.33 -19.10 -10.31
C ASP A 418 28.30 -20.14 -10.89
N ASN A 419 28.99 -20.88 -10.01
CA ASN A 419 30.00 -21.85 -10.41
C ASN A 419 29.54 -23.32 -10.36
N GLY A 420 28.32 -23.58 -9.88
CA GLY A 420 27.66 -24.88 -9.87
C GLY A 420 28.29 -25.90 -8.93
N ASN A 421 28.94 -25.47 -7.84
CA ASN A 421 29.60 -26.37 -6.89
C ASN A 421 28.72 -26.78 -5.70
N GLY A 422 27.50 -26.26 -5.61
CA GLY A 422 26.55 -26.52 -4.54
C GLY A 422 26.93 -25.87 -3.21
N SER A 423 27.68 -24.77 -3.21
CA SER A 423 28.09 -24.02 -2.02
C SER A 423 28.24 -22.53 -2.35
N TRP A 424 27.96 -21.65 -1.39
CA TRP A 424 28.20 -20.22 -1.58
C TRP A 424 29.70 -19.91 -1.54
N ASP A 425 30.17 -19.16 -2.54
CA ASP A 425 31.54 -18.67 -2.62
C ASP A 425 31.64 -17.14 -2.52
N PRO A 426 32.75 -16.59 -1.98
CA PRO A 426 32.98 -15.15 -1.98
C PRO A 426 32.91 -14.54 -3.39
N GLY A 427 31.93 -13.67 -3.61
CA GLY A 427 31.64 -13.04 -4.90
C GLY A 427 30.28 -13.41 -5.48
N GLU A 428 29.68 -14.49 -4.98
CA GLU A 428 28.31 -14.88 -5.31
C GLU A 428 27.28 -14.11 -4.47
N LEU A 429 26.09 -13.93 -5.04
CA LEU A 429 25.00 -13.20 -4.39
C LEU A 429 24.43 -14.02 -3.23
N LEU A 430 24.41 -13.43 -2.03
CA LEU A 430 23.63 -13.94 -0.90
C LEU A 430 22.20 -13.42 -1.02
N ASN A 431 21.27 -14.32 -1.24
CA ASN A 431 19.84 -14.02 -1.34
C ASN A 431 19.25 -14.09 0.08
N ASN A 432 19.64 -13.14 0.92
CA ASN A 432 19.20 -13.11 2.31
C ASN A 432 17.81 -12.46 2.41
N ASP A 433 16.87 -13.15 3.04
CA ASP A 433 15.77 -12.47 3.73
C ASP A 433 16.38 -11.79 4.97
N VAL A 434 16.67 -10.50 4.83
CA VAL A 434 17.27 -9.71 5.91
C VAL A 434 16.24 -9.54 7.03
N GLY A 435 16.67 -9.67 8.29
CA GLY A 435 15.78 -9.63 9.44
C GLY A 435 15.02 -8.31 9.59
N ARG A 436 14.28 -8.15 10.70
CA ARG A 436 13.38 -7.01 10.94
C ARG A 436 14.04 -5.62 10.85
N ASP A 437 15.36 -5.53 10.98
CA ASP A 437 16.13 -4.29 10.85
C ASP A 437 16.53 -3.97 9.40
N GLY A 438 16.21 -4.85 8.44
CA GLY A 438 16.40 -4.65 7.02
C GLY A 438 17.86 -4.66 6.58
N LYS A 439 18.78 -5.17 7.43
CA LYS A 439 20.22 -5.14 7.14
C LYS A 439 20.79 -6.53 6.93
N GLY A 440 21.50 -6.71 5.83
CA GLY A 440 22.32 -7.87 5.53
C GLY A 440 23.78 -7.68 5.95
N PRO A 441 24.60 -8.75 5.92
CA PRO A 441 26.02 -8.73 6.29
C PRO A 441 26.89 -7.68 5.57
N PHE A 442 26.40 -7.13 4.45
CA PHE A 442 27.09 -6.14 3.63
C PHE A 442 26.56 -4.71 3.80
N ASP A 443 25.50 -4.50 4.60
CA ASP A 443 24.92 -3.18 4.80
C ASP A 443 25.69 -2.32 5.79
N LEU A 444 25.66 -1.00 5.54
CA LEU A 444 26.32 -0.04 6.42
C LEU A 444 25.71 -0.12 7.84
N PHE A 445 26.58 -0.33 8.82
CA PHE A 445 26.19 -0.54 10.22
C PHE A 445 25.31 -1.78 10.47
N TYR A 446 25.52 -2.88 9.74
CA TYR A 446 24.99 -4.20 10.12
C TYR A 446 25.55 -4.62 11.50
N PRO A 447 24.70 -4.94 12.49
CA PRO A 447 25.14 -5.17 13.86
C PRO A 447 25.81 -6.54 14.09
N GLY A 448 25.67 -7.49 13.16
CA GLY A 448 26.21 -8.85 13.27
C GLY A 448 25.15 -9.92 13.36
#